data_AF-X1JBI0-F1
#
_entry.id   AF-X1JBI0-F1
#
_cell.length_a   1.000
_cell.length_b   1.000
_cell.length_c   1.000
_cell.angle_alpha   90.00
_cell.angle_beta   90.00
_cell.angle_gamma   90.00
#
_symmetry.space_group_name_H-M   'P 1'
#
loop_
_entity.id
_entity.type
_entity.pdbx_description
1 polymer ?
#
loop_
_entity_poly.entity_id
_entity_poly.type
_entity_poly.pdbx_seq_one_letter_code
_entity_poly.pdbx_strand_id
1 'polypeptide(L)'
;MLGCTPPSHQQGLAQNKRGRGDADVIYVKTVENTDGSWTFHVTVSHPDAGWDDYADGWDVVTPDGTVIKPERSAKFTRTLLHPHVNEQPFTRS
;
A
#
# COMPACT_ATOMS: atom_id res chain seq x y z
N MET A 1 21.76 14.95 -32.27
CA MET A 1 21.53 15.00 -30.81
C MET A 1 20.04 15.21 -30.58
N LEU A 2 19.24 14.15 -30.70
CA LEU A 2 17.78 14.22 -30.51
C LEU A 2 17.52 14.03 -29.01
N GLY A 3 17.20 15.14 -28.32
CA GLY A 3 16.82 15.11 -26.91
C GLY A 3 15.37 14.70 -26.76
N CYS A 4 15.11 13.51 -26.24
CA CYS A 4 13.79 13.14 -25.75
C CYS A 4 13.58 13.82 -24.39
N THR A 5 12.74 14.84 -24.34
CA THR A 5 12.21 15.38 -23.08
C THR A 5 11.11 14.45 -22.60
N PRO A 6 11.20 13.83 -21.39
CA PRO A 6 10.09 13.07 -20.85
C PRO A 6 8.92 14.02 -20.50
N PRO A 7 7.66 13.59 -20.67
CA PRO A 7 6.53 14.42 -20.30
C PRO A 7 6.52 14.63 -18.78
N SER A 8 6.53 15.90 -18.41
CA SER A 8 6.13 16.42 -17.11
C SER A 8 4.76 15.83 -16.72
N HIS A 9 4.74 14.89 -15.76
CA HIS A 9 3.53 14.57 -15.03
C HIS A 9 3.31 15.62 -13.95
N GLN A 10 2.95 16.84 -14.37
CA GLN A 10 2.17 17.71 -13.51
C GLN A 10 0.70 17.38 -13.70
N GLN A 11 0.20 16.46 -12.88
CA GLN A 11 -1.24 16.31 -12.66
C GLN A 11 -1.56 16.73 -11.23
N GLY A 12 -1.56 18.05 -11.02
CA GLY A 12 -2.39 18.66 -9.99
C GLY A 12 -3.76 18.92 -10.59
N LEU A 13 -4.69 17.98 -10.42
CA LEU A 13 -6.13 18.22 -10.53
C LEU A 13 -6.82 17.43 -9.43
N ALA A 14 -7.49 18.14 -8.54
CA ALA A 14 -8.26 17.62 -7.42
C ALA A 14 -9.22 16.52 -7.87
N GLN A 15 -8.92 15.26 -7.54
CA GLN A 15 -9.84 14.15 -7.72
C GLN A 15 -10.60 13.92 -6.41
N ASN A 16 -11.79 14.51 -6.35
CA ASN A 16 -12.99 13.85 -5.82
C ASN A 16 -12.80 13.12 -4.47
N LYS A 17 -12.76 13.86 -3.36
CA LYS A 17 -12.92 13.31 -1.99
C LYS A 17 -14.34 12.75 -1.80
N ARG A 18 -14.61 11.59 -2.39
CA ARG A 18 -15.64 10.66 -1.92
C ARG A 18 -14.93 9.58 -1.13
N GLY A 19 -14.99 9.64 0.21
CA GLY A 19 -14.58 8.61 1.18
C GLY A 19 -13.80 7.39 0.65
N ARG A 20 -12.68 7.62 -0.03
CA ARG A 20 -11.67 6.63 -0.38
C ARG A 20 -10.62 6.81 0.71
N GLY A 21 -10.19 5.71 1.33
CA GLY A 21 -9.02 5.78 2.19
C GLY A 21 -7.87 6.44 1.43
N ASP A 22 -7.13 7.32 2.11
CA ASP A 22 -5.99 8.08 1.59
C ASP A 22 -4.65 7.40 1.92
N ALA A 23 -4.69 6.07 2.06
CA ALA A 23 -3.53 5.21 2.09
C ALA A 23 -3.21 4.70 0.68
N ASP A 24 -1.97 4.89 0.25
CA ASP A 24 -1.46 4.43 -1.04
C ASP A 24 -0.39 3.35 -0.85
N VAL A 25 -0.49 2.26 -1.61
CA VAL A 25 0.63 1.32 -1.80
C VAL A 25 1.51 1.87 -2.92
N ILE A 26 2.70 2.37 -2.58
CA ILE A 26 3.58 3.06 -3.54
C ILE A 26 4.71 2.17 -4.06
N TYR A 27 5.01 1.06 -3.38
CA TYR A 27 6.01 0.10 -3.81
C TYR A 27 5.78 -1.27 -3.17
N VAL A 28 6.12 -2.34 -3.89
CA VAL A 28 6.09 -3.72 -3.38
C VAL A 28 7.35 -4.45 -3.86
N LYS A 29 8.08 -5.06 -2.92
CA LYS A 29 9.10 -6.07 -3.22
C LYS A 29 8.57 -7.44 -2.83
N THR A 30 8.59 -8.38 -3.76
CA THR A 30 8.20 -9.78 -3.52
C THR A 30 9.43 -10.67 -3.39
N VAL A 31 9.38 -11.63 -2.47
CA VAL A 31 10.40 -12.66 -2.28
C VAL A 31 9.72 -14.02 -2.27
N GLU A 32 10.10 -14.90 -3.18
CA GLU A 32 9.72 -16.31 -3.14
C GLU A 32 10.63 -17.05 -2.14
N ASN A 33 10.03 -17.77 -1.22
CA ASN A 33 10.73 -18.58 -0.22
C ASN A 33 10.96 -19.99 -0.77
N THR A 34 11.89 -20.75 -0.16
CA THR A 34 12.26 -22.09 -0.64
C THR A 34 11.15 -23.13 -0.52
N ASP A 35 10.14 -22.89 0.32
CA ASP A 35 8.96 -23.74 0.51
C ASP A 35 7.81 -23.39 -0.46
N GLY A 36 8.03 -22.47 -1.40
CA GLY A 36 7.04 -22.00 -2.36
C GLY A 36 6.06 -20.95 -1.81
N SER A 37 6.24 -20.52 -0.56
CA SER A 37 5.51 -19.37 -0.03
C SER A 37 6.09 -18.04 -0.54
N TRP A 38 5.32 -16.97 -0.45
CA TRP A 38 5.73 -15.63 -0.89
C TRP A 38 5.69 -14.63 0.27
N THR A 39 6.72 -13.82 0.37
CA THR A 39 6.81 -12.66 1.28
C THR A 39 6.65 -11.38 0.47
N PHE A 40 5.78 -10.48 0.92
CA PHE A 40 5.55 -9.18 0.31
C PHE A 40 6.05 -8.10 1.25
N HIS A 41 7.05 -7.32 0.84
CA HIS A 41 7.45 -6.09 1.53
C HIS A 41 6.72 -4.93 0.87
N VAL A 42 5.70 -4.41 1.54
CA VAL A 42 4.80 -3.39 1.03
C VAL A 42 5.16 -2.05 1.64
N THR A 43 5.43 -1.05 0.78
CA THR A 43 5.64 0.33 1.19
C THR A 43 4.33 1.10 1.05
N VAL A 44 3.87 1.64 2.19
CA VAL A 44 2.61 2.38 2.32
C VAL A 44 2.90 3.85 2.58
N SER A 45 2.15 4.74 1.94
CA SER A 45 2.12 6.18 2.19
C SER A 45 0.73 6.57 2.67
N HIS A 46 0.64 7.28 3.78
CA HIS A 46 -0.62 7.79 4.33
C HIS A 46 -0.35 9.12 5.05
N PRO A 47 -1.26 10.12 5.00
CA PRO A 47 -1.15 11.35 5.79
C PRO A 47 -1.49 11.09 7.28
N ASP A 48 -0.81 10.12 7.89
CA ASP A 48 -1.05 9.61 9.24
C ASP A 48 -1.10 10.73 10.28
N ALA A 49 -2.26 10.87 10.94
CA ALA A 49 -2.52 11.87 11.98
C ALA A 49 -2.68 11.23 13.36
N GLY A 50 -2.18 10.00 13.55
CA GLY A 50 -2.27 9.27 14.80
C GLY A 50 -3.43 8.28 14.85
N TRP A 51 -3.88 7.95 16.05
CA TRP A 51 -4.88 6.89 16.28
C TRP A 51 -6.24 7.12 15.62
N ASP A 52 -6.56 8.38 15.30
CA ASP A 52 -7.81 8.75 14.63
C ASP A 52 -7.74 8.56 13.11
N ASP A 53 -6.54 8.51 12.53
CA ASP A 53 -6.33 8.47 11.09
C ASP A 53 -4.97 7.85 10.73
N TYR A 54 -4.95 6.54 10.53
CA TYR A 54 -3.78 5.78 10.12
C TYR A 54 -4.16 4.62 9.20
N ALA A 55 -3.22 4.15 8.38
CA ALA A 55 -3.41 2.93 7.60
C ALA A 55 -3.41 1.69 8.51
N ASP A 56 -4.54 0.99 8.59
CA ASP A 56 -4.75 -0.14 9.52
C ASP A 56 -4.50 -1.52 8.89
N GLY A 57 -4.22 -1.58 7.59
CA GLY A 57 -3.83 -2.81 6.93
C GLY A 57 -3.80 -2.73 5.41
N TRP A 58 -3.43 -3.85 4.78
CA TRP A 58 -3.47 -4.03 3.32
C TRP A 58 -3.84 -5.46 2.94
N ASP A 59 -4.32 -5.61 1.71
CA ASP A 59 -4.75 -6.86 1.11
C ASP A 59 -3.90 -7.24 -0.10
N VAL A 60 -3.60 -8.54 -0.23
CA VAL A 60 -3.14 -9.14 -1.49
C VAL A 60 -4.38 -9.68 -2.20
N VAL A 61 -4.60 -9.16 -3.40
CA VAL A 61 -5.74 -9.51 -4.24
C VAL A 61 -5.24 -10.23 -5.48
N THR A 62 -5.82 -11.38 -5.77
CA THR A 62 -5.54 -12.14 -6.99
C THR A 62 -6.18 -11.47 -8.21
N PRO A 63 -5.76 -11.82 -9.44
CA PRO A 63 -6.32 -11.21 -10.65
C PRO A 63 -7.84 -11.40 -10.83
N ASP A 64 -8.42 -12.45 -10.26
CA ASP A 64 -9.86 -12.71 -10.23
C ASP A 64 -10.61 -11.94 -9.12
N GLY A 65 -9.90 -11.15 -8.32
CA GLY A 65 -10.47 -10.32 -7.25
C GLY A 65 -10.57 -11.02 -5.88
N THR A 66 -10.07 -12.25 -5.75
CA THR A 66 -10.05 -12.97 -4.48
C THR A 66 -9.00 -12.37 -3.54
N VAL A 67 -9.36 -12.14 -2.27
CA VAL A 67 -8.42 -11.63 -1.26
C VAL A 67 -7.78 -12.79 -0.49
N ILE A 68 -6.44 -12.80 -0.42
CA ILE A 68 -5.68 -13.82 0.33
C ILE A 68 -5.59 -13.39 1.79
N LYS A 69 -6.48 -13.90 2.65
CA LYS A 69 -6.43 -13.65 4.10
C LYS A 69 -5.59 -14.73 4.82
N PRO A 70 -4.84 -14.38 5.89
CA PRO A 70 -4.15 -15.37 6.71
C PRO A 70 -5.13 -16.27 7.48
N GLU A 71 -6.27 -15.71 7.89
CA GLU A 71 -7.35 -16.42 8.55
C GLU A 71 -8.69 -15.94 7.98
N ARG A 72 -9.72 -16.80 8.00
CA ARG A 72 -11.04 -16.46 7.43
C ARG A 72 -11.70 -15.26 8.12
N SER A 73 -11.39 -15.02 9.39
CA SER A 73 -11.89 -13.89 10.20
C SER A 73 -11.02 -12.64 10.09
N ALA A 74 -9.86 -12.70 9.44
CA ALA A 74 -8.96 -11.56 9.37
C ALA A 74 -9.56 -10.43 8.52
N LYS A 75 -9.48 -9.20 9.04
CA LYS A 75 -9.92 -7.99 8.34
C LYS A 75 -9.08 -7.72 7.08
N PHE A 76 -7.77 -8.03 7.13
CA PHE A 76 -6.79 -7.77 6.07
C PHE A 76 -5.87 -8.97 5.84
N THR A 77 -5.16 -9.01 4.70
CA THR A 77 -4.00 -9.89 4.52
C THR A 77 -2.95 -9.57 5.57
N ARG A 78 -2.69 -8.28 5.78
CA ARG A 78 -1.83 -7.79 6.85
C ARG A 78 -2.49 -6.64 7.60
N THR A 79 -2.71 -6.83 8.89
CA THR A 79 -3.13 -5.77 9.80
C THR A 79 -1.91 -4.96 10.28
N LEU A 80 -2.09 -3.65 10.41
CA LEU A 80 -1.15 -2.71 11.01
C LEU A 80 -1.77 -2.17 12.31
N LEU A 81 -1.04 -2.30 13.41
CA LEU A 81 -1.62 -2.17 14.76
C LEU A 81 -1.37 -0.81 15.44
N HIS A 82 -0.64 0.09 14.80
CA HIS A 82 -0.32 1.40 15.37
C HIS A 82 -0.09 2.47 14.28
N PRO A 83 -0.24 3.75 14.64
CA PRO A 83 0.15 4.86 13.78
C PRO A 83 1.65 4.93 13.49
N HIS A 84 2.01 5.42 12.31
CA HIS A 84 3.37 5.59 11.79
C HIS A 84 3.66 7.06 11.41
N VAL A 85 3.15 8.03 12.17
CA VAL A 85 3.24 9.49 11.91
C VAL A 85 4.63 9.96 11.45
N ASN A 86 5.70 9.47 12.08
CA ASN A 86 7.08 9.92 11.81
C ASN A 86 7.89 8.99 10.89
N GLU A 87 7.24 8.02 10.24
CA GLU A 87 7.89 7.00 9.42
C GLU A 87 7.34 6.98 7.98
N GLN A 88 6.63 8.01 7.54
CA GLN A 88 5.99 8.00 6.22
C GLN A 88 6.98 8.31 5.08
N PRO A 89 7.03 7.51 4.00
CA PRO A 89 6.36 6.22 3.83
C PRO A 89 7.08 5.08 4.57
N PHE A 90 6.34 4.13 5.11
CA PHE A 90 6.90 3.00 5.86
C PHE A 90 6.75 1.69 5.09
N THR A 91 7.60 0.69 5.40
CA THR A 91 7.54 -0.64 4.77
C THR A 91 7.28 -1.73 5.80
N ARG A 92 6.35 -2.65 5.52
CA ARG A 92 6.09 -3.85 6.34
C ARG A 92 5.90 -5.10 5.47
N SER A 93 6.22 -6.25 6.04
CA SER A 93 5.97 -7.59 5.48
C SER A 93 5.12 -8.43 6.41
#